data_AF-A0A182UG84-F1
#
_entry.id   AF-A0A182UG84-F1
#
_cell.length_a   1.000
_cell.length_b   1.000
_cell.length_c   1.000
_cell.angle_alpha   90.00
_cell.angle_beta   90.00
_cell.angle_gamma   90.00
#
_symmetry.space_group_name_H-M   'P 1'
#
loop_
_entity.id
_entity.type
_entity.pdbx_description
1 polymer ?
#
loop_
_entity_poly.entity_id
_entity_poly.type
_entity_poly.pdbx_seq_one_letter_code
_entity_poly.pdbx_strand_id
1 'polypeptide(L)'
;LVETLVWRTSHTIAEYVNGLPLVSNQRLTLLGDNFSLILSPAIASDTAEYSCLLNDRHSPEAIVDLLVQDVPDPPGRPLVVSFTSRSVDLSWAHSQDPRNAPVTNFIIETRIGENGDWEQEPPIHTKSSQAAHQVTGLQPFTVYSFRVIAVNKLGHSPPSKESYYFVTLREAPTGKPVTTIAHNTSATSVYISWKAPPPESILGEFLGYRITYRPRDYHTDDVKEIYIRDSTVEVRFSGTTKFDLPALLLGWRQPGVRPYDMIVAGGHGKGPKGV
;
A
#
# COMPACT_ATOMS: atom_id res chain seq x y z
N LEU A 1 5.35 30.08 7.21
CA LEU A 1 4.63 31.25 7.76
C LEU A 1 5.35 32.51 7.32
N VAL A 2 4.62 33.60 7.08
CA VAL A 2 5.23 34.95 6.99
C VAL A 2 5.13 35.54 8.39
N GLU A 3 6.28 35.75 9.04
CA GLU A 3 6.35 36.25 10.42
C GLU A 3 6.66 37.75 10.50
N THR A 4 7.07 38.33 9.36
CA THR A 4 7.45 39.74 9.26
C THR A 4 6.80 40.37 8.04
N LEU A 5 6.04 41.43 8.27
CA LEU A 5 5.55 42.35 7.26
C LEU A 5 6.48 43.56 7.24
N VAL A 6 7.05 43.88 6.07
CA VAL A 6 7.95 45.03 5.89
C VAL A 6 7.31 46.00 4.92
N TRP A 7 7.02 47.20 5.40
CA TRP A 7 6.62 48.33 4.60
C TRP A 7 7.85 48.99 3.98
N ARG A 8 7.76 49.46 2.72
CA ARG A 8 8.85 50.16 2.02
C ARG A 8 8.61 51.67 2.02
N THR A 9 8.50 52.30 3.19
CA THR A 9 8.22 53.74 3.28
C THR A 9 9.17 54.44 4.25
N SER A 10 9.14 55.78 4.31
CA SER A 10 10.15 56.60 5.03
C SER A 10 9.64 57.25 6.32
N HIS A 11 8.33 57.32 6.56
CA HIS A 11 7.70 57.76 7.81
C HIS A 11 6.36 57.00 8.03
N THR A 12 5.91 56.77 9.26
CA THR A 12 4.65 56.03 9.55
C THR A 12 3.85 56.82 10.57
N ILE A 13 2.52 56.96 10.38
CA ILE A 13 1.66 57.74 11.30
C ILE A 13 0.53 56.93 11.93
N ALA A 14 -0.05 55.98 11.20
CA ALA A 14 -1.07 55.09 11.75
C ALA A 14 -1.13 53.77 11.00
N GLU A 15 -1.41 52.70 11.72
CA GLU A 15 -1.49 51.33 11.19
C GLU A 15 -2.88 50.76 11.47
N TYR A 16 -3.42 50.02 10.51
CA TYR A 16 -4.77 49.47 10.58
C TYR A 16 -4.80 48.00 10.18
N VAL A 17 -5.77 47.28 10.75
CA VAL A 17 -6.14 45.91 10.37
C VAL A 17 -7.62 45.92 10.01
N ASN A 18 -7.94 45.56 8.77
CA ASN A 18 -9.30 45.63 8.23
C ASN A 18 -9.96 47.00 8.49
N GLY A 19 -9.19 48.09 8.38
CA GLY A 19 -9.66 49.47 8.59
C GLY A 19 -9.83 49.91 10.05
N LEU A 20 -9.52 49.06 11.04
CA LEU A 20 -9.52 49.42 12.47
C LEU A 20 -8.10 49.72 12.96
N PRO A 21 -7.89 50.69 13.87
CA PRO A 21 -6.57 50.99 14.42
C PRO A 21 -5.91 49.72 14.98
N LEU A 22 -4.68 49.46 14.56
CA LEU A 22 -3.92 48.31 15.02
C LEU A 22 -3.65 48.42 16.52
N VAL A 23 -4.11 47.43 17.29
CA VAL A 23 -3.92 47.38 18.74
C VAL A 23 -2.71 46.52 19.05
N SER A 24 -1.74 47.09 19.77
CA SER A 24 -0.58 46.35 20.24
C SER A 24 -1.01 45.18 21.13
N ASN A 25 -0.36 44.03 20.93
CA ASN A 25 -0.57 42.83 21.73
C ASN A 25 0.77 42.08 21.90
N GLN A 26 0.79 41.05 22.74
CA GLN A 26 2.02 40.33 23.08
C GLN A 26 2.70 39.58 21.92
N ARG A 27 1.98 39.29 20.83
CA ARG A 27 2.51 38.62 19.63
C ARG A 27 2.95 39.61 18.56
N LEU A 28 2.66 40.89 18.75
CA LEU A 28 2.85 41.96 17.79
C LEU A 28 3.95 42.89 18.26
N THR A 29 5.05 42.92 17.52
CA THR A 29 6.19 43.79 17.80
C THR A 29 6.41 44.74 16.63
N LEU A 30 6.34 46.03 16.91
CA LEU A 30 6.79 47.07 15.99
C LEU A 30 8.29 47.24 16.15
N LEU A 31 9.04 47.08 15.07
CA LEU A 31 10.47 47.35 15.11
C LEU A 31 10.72 48.86 15.13
N GLY A 32 11.81 49.26 15.79
CA GLY A 32 12.21 50.67 15.92
C GLY A 32 12.64 51.33 14.60
N ASP A 33 12.58 50.60 13.48
CA ASP A 33 12.70 51.17 12.15
C ASP A 33 11.40 51.85 11.68
N ASN A 34 10.28 51.74 12.41
CA ASN A 34 8.94 52.30 12.11
C ASN A 34 8.29 51.76 10.82
N PHE A 35 8.81 50.70 10.21
CA PHE A 35 8.28 50.13 8.96
C PHE A 35 8.11 48.62 8.99
N SER A 36 8.51 47.96 10.07
CA SER A 36 8.45 46.51 10.16
C SER A 36 7.55 46.08 11.30
N LEU A 37 6.57 45.25 10.94
CA LEU A 37 5.64 44.59 11.86
C LEU A 37 6.03 43.12 11.96
N ILE A 38 6.35 42.66 13.17
CA ILE A 38 6.57 41.24 13.46
C ILE A 38 5.36 40.67 14.18
N LEU A 39 4.87 39.53 13.67
CA LEU A 39 3.84 38.70 14.28
C LEU A 39 4.44 37.35 14.65
N SER A 40 4.69 37.11 15.95
CA SER A 40 5.33 35.89 16.40
C SER A 40 4.74 35.37 17.73
N PRO A 41 4.24 34.12 17.77
CA PRO A 41 3.92 33.28 16.62
C PRO A 41 2.70 33.83 15.87
N ALA A 42 2.73 33.78 14.54
CA ALA A 42 1.57 34.09 13.71
C ALA A 42 0.49 33.00 13.88
N ILE A 43 -0.76 33.41 14.03
CA ILE A 43 -1.92 32.51 14.16
C ILE A 43 -2.97 32.83 13.10
N ALA A 44 -3.93 31.93 12.91
CA ALA A 44 -4.96 32.06 11.87
C ALA A 44 -5.73 33.41 11.92
N SER A 45 -5.98 33.97 13.10
CA SER A 45 -6.67 35.26 13.27
C SER A 45 -5.86 36.48 12.81
N ASP A 46 -4.58 36.31 12.49
CA ASP A 46 -3.74 37.37 11.93
C ASP A 46 -3.93 37.47 10.41
N THR A 47 -4.74 36.61 9.78
CA THR A 47 -5.12 36.77 8.37
C THR A 47 -6.03 37.99 8.22
N ALA A 48 -5.52 39.03 7.57
CA ALA A 48 -6.23 40.30 7.39
C ALA A 48 -5.56 41.18 6.33
N GLU A 49 -6.27 42.23 5.91
CA GLU A 49 -5.68 43.35 5.19
C GLU A 49 -5.03 44.29 6.22
N TYR A 50 -3.70 44.40 6.16
CA TYR A 50 -2.96 45.38 6.92
C TYR A 50 -2.77 46.61 6.04
N SER A 51 -2.90 47.80 6.61
CA SER A 51 -2.63 49.05 5.89
C SER A 51 -1.85 50.04 6.77
N CYS A 52 -0.96 50.78 6.14
CA CYS A 52 -0.17 51.83 6.76
C CYS A 52 -0.53 53.18 6.12
N LEU A 53 -0.87 54.16 6.96
CA LEU A 53 -1.13 55.54 6.55
C LEU A 53 0.13 56.40 6.74
N LEU A 54 0.56 57.04 5.64
CA LEU A 54 1.51 58.15 5.60
C LEU A 54 0.74 59.49 5.65
N ASN A 55 1.44 60.57 6.02
CA ASN A 55 0.88 61.85 6.44
C ASN A 55 0.12 62.60 5.33
N ASP A 56 -0.72 63.53 5.79
CA ASP A 56 -1.42 64.59 5.05
C ASP A 56 -2.35 64.20 3.88
N ARG A 57 -2.48 62.91 3.55
CA ARG A 57 -3.53 62.40 2.66
C ARG A 57 -4.26 61.24 3.33
N HIS A 58 -5.59 61.30 3.38
CA HIS A 58 -6.46 60.24 3.95
C HIS A 58 -6.49 58.97 3.07
N SER A 59 -5.41 58.64 2.36
CA SER A 59 -5.31 57.49 1.45
C SER A 59 -4.18 56.57 1.90
N PRO A 60 -4.41 55.26 2.08
CA PRO A 60 -3.35 54.29 2.41
C PRO A 60 -2.30 54.26 1.30
N GLU A 61 -1.03 54.48 1.68
CA GLU A 61 0.09 54.45 0.75
C GLU A 61 0.58 53.01 0.52
N ALA A 62 0.38 52.14 1.51
CA ALA A 62 0.67 50.73 1.37
C ALA A 62 -0.41 49.87 2.03
N ILE A 63 -0.84 48.86 1.29
CA ILE A 63 -1.80 47.83 1.71
C ILE A 63 -1.10 46.49 1.49
N VAL A 64 -1.15 45.61 2.50
CA VAL A 64 -0.61 44.25 2.41
C VAL A 64 -1.64 43.27 2.95
N ASP A 65 -2.06 42.34 2.10
CA ASP A 65 -2.86 41.19 2.50
C ASP A 65 -1.94 40.14 3.14
N LEU A 66 -2.13 39.89 4.43
CA LEU A 66 -1.48 38.77 5.10
C LEU A 66 -2.42 37.57 5.10
N LEU A 67 -1.95 36.45 4.54
CA LEU A 67 -2.61 35.16 4.64
C LEU A 67 -1.76 34.20 5.47
N VAL A 68 -2.21 33.89 6.68
CA VAL A 68 -1.58 32.88 7.54
C VAL A 68 -2.15 31.52 7.19
N GLN A 69 -1.33 30.68 6.55
CA GLN A 69 -1.69 29.31 6.18
C GLN A 69 -0.91 28.31 7.04
N ASP A 70 -1.49 27.13 7.25
CA ASP A 70 -0.88 26.03 7.98
C ASP A 70 -0.74 24.75 7.11
N VAL A 71 -0.07 23.73 7.66
CA VAL A 71 -0.07 22.37 7.12
C VAL A 71 -1.51 21.82 7.09
N PRO A 72 -1.82 20.83 6.24
CA PRO A 72 -3.17 20.32 6.15
C PRO A 72 -3.57 19.58 7.45
N ASP A 73 -4.88 19.53 7.72
CA ASP A 73 -5.40 18.58 8.72
C ASP A 73 -5.22 17.13 8.27
N PRO A 74 -5.29 16.16 9.20
CA PRO A 74 -5.32 14.75 8.85
C PRO A 74 -6.45 14.46 7.84
N PRO A 75 -6.18 13.71 6.77
CA PRO A 75 -7.22 13.23 5.87
C PRO A 75 -8.26 12.37 6.60
N GLY A 76 -9.40 12.16 5.94
CA GLY A 76 -10.36 11.14 6.37
C GLY A 76 -9.74 9.73 6.40
N ARG A 77 -10.38 8.82 7.14
CA ARG A 77 -9.99 7.40 7.13
C ARG A 77 -10.04 6.88 5.68
N PRO A 78 -8.97 6.27 5.17
CA PRO A 78 -8.98 5.67 3.84
C PRO A 78 -9.94 4.48 3.80
N LEU A 79 -10.76 4.46 2.76
CA LEU A 79 -11.73 3.43 2.46
C LEU A 79 -11.18 2.54 1.34
N VAL A 80 -11.28 1.23 1.55
CA VAL A 80 -10.98 0.21 0.54
C VAL A 80 -12.19 0.08 -0.38
N VAL A 81 -12.05 0.52 -1.63
CA VAL A 81 -13.14 0.54 -2.62
C VAL A 81 -13.21 -0.79 -3.36
N SER A 82 -12.07 -1.26 -3.85
CA SER A 82 -11.88 -2.53 -4.57
C SER A 82 -10.45 -3.00 -4.38
N PHE A 83 -10.22 -4.32 -4.52
CA PHE A 83 -8.88 -4.88 -4.42
C PHE A 83 -8.76 -6.16 -5.24
N THR A 84 -7.52 -6.49 -5.61
CA THR A 84 -7.12 -7.72 -6.27
C THR A 84 -6.18 -8.52 -5.37
N SER A 85 -5.47 -9.50 -5.92
CA SER A 85 -4.36 -10.16 -5.23
C SER A 85 -3.13 -9.26 -5.08
N ARG A 86 -3.01 -8.20 -5.89
CA ARG A 86 -1.78 -7.38 -5.98
C ARG A 86 -2.02 -5.86 -5.98
N SER A 87 -3.26 -5.42 -5.83
CA SER A 87 -3.60 -4.01 -5.81
C SER A 87 -4.81 -3.72 -4.94
N VAL A 88 -4.94 -2.46 -4.52
CA VAL A 88 -6.11 -1.93 -3.83
C VAL A 88 -6.39 -0.51 -4.28
N ASP A 89 -7.66 -0.19 -4.52
CA ASP A 89 -8.12 1.15 -4.80
C ASP A 89 -8.59 1.79 -3.48
N LEU A 90 -7.91 2.86 -3.08
CA LEU A 90 -8.21 3.63 -1.89
C LEU A 90 -8.90 4.94 -2.24
N SER A 91 -9.83 5.36 -1.40
CA SER A 91 -10.42 6.70 -1.43
C SER A 91 -10.50 7.28 -0.02
N TRP A 92 -10.40 8.59 0.12
CA TRP A 92 -10.51 9.26 1.42
C TRP A 92 -11.15 10.65 1.26
N ALA A 93 -11.54 11.24 2.38
CA ALA A 93 -11.97 12.64 2.40
C ALA A 93 -10.74 13.57 2.49
N HIS A 94 -10.79 14.70 1.77
CA HIS A 94 -9.82 15.78 1.92
C HIS A 94 -9.88 16.39 3.33
N SER A 95 -8.75 16.94 3.78
CA SER A 95 -8.71 17.85 4.93
C SER A 95 -9.64 19.05 4.68
N GLN A 96 -10.47 19.40 5.65
CA GLN A 96 -11.64 20.27 5.45
C GLN A 96 -11.41 21.74 5.80
N ASP A 97 -10.19 22.16 6.13
CA ASP A 97 -9.97 23.54 6.54
C ASP A 97 -9.51 24.43 5.35
N PRO A 98 -10.36 25.36 4.87
CA PRO A 98 -10.00 26.28 3.79
C PRO A 98 -8.88 27.25 4.18
N ARG A 99 -8.50 27.34 5.46
CA ARG A 99 -7.38 28.16 5.95
C ARG A 99 -6.01 27.56 5.61
N ASN A 100 -5.96 26.24 5.36
CA ASN A 100 -4.70 25.56 5.07
C ASN A 100 -4.22 25.84 3.65
N ALA A 101 -2.90 25.79 3.45
CA ALA A 101 -2.38 25.83 2.08
C ALA A 101 -2.89 24.61 1.30
N PRO A 102 -3.21 24.76 0.01
CA PRO A 102 -3.84 23.71 -0.78
C PRO A 102 -2.96 22.46 -0.81
N VAL A 103 -3.59 21.30 -0.61
CA VAL A 103 -2.93 20.00 -0.68
C VAL A 103 -2.37 19.80 -2.09
N THR A 104 -1.09 19.47 -2.17
CA THR A 104 -0.39 19.20 -3.43
C THR A 104 -0.38 17.72 -3.77
N ASN A 105 -0.25 16.89 -2.75
CA ASN A 105 -0.20 15.44 -2.85
C ASN A 105 -0.45 14.77 -1.48
N PHE A 106 -0.50 13.46 -1.51
CA PHE A 106 -0.58 12.60 -0.34
C PHE A 106 0.58 11.62 -0.26
N ILE A 107 0.89 11.20 0.96
CA ILE A 107 1.77 10.09 1.30
C ILE A 107 0.90 8.97 1.86
N ILE A 108 1.06 7.75 1.35
CA ILE A 108 0.34 6.58 1.83
C ILE A 108 1.36 5.66 2.50
N GLU A 109 1.09 5.32 3.75
CA GLU A 109 1.87 4.37 4.52
C GLU A 109 1.11 3.04 4.63
N THR A 110 1.85 1.95 4.57
CA THR A 110 1.32 0.59 4.47
C THR A 110 1.76 -0.20 5.68
N ARG A 111 0.81 -0.86 6.34
CA ARG A 111 1.08 -1.83 7.40
C ARG A 111 0.68 -3.22 6.93
N ILE A 112 1.60 -4.17 7.08
CA ILE A 112 1.40 -5.59 6.75
C ILE A 112 1.09 -6.36 8.03
N GLY A 113 -0.03 -7.09 8.04
CA GLY A 113 -0.52 -7.78 9.25
C GLY A 113 -1.32 -6.86 10.18
N GLU A 114 -2.03 -7.46 11.14
CA GLU A 114 -2.86 -6.72 12.11
C GLU A 114 -2.01 -5.88 13.08
N ASN A 115 -0.81 -6.37 13.42
CA ASN A 115 0.10 -5.75 14.39
C ASN A 115 1.47 -5.39 13.76
N GLY A 116 1.52 -5.18 12.44
CA GLY A 116 2.76 -4.81 11.75
C GLY A 116 3.22 -3.37 12.04
N ASP A 117 4.43 -3.06 11.61
CA ASP A 117 4.96 -1.70 11.67
C ASP A 117 4.65 -0.93 10.38
N TRP A 118 4.45 0.38 10.49
CA TRP A 118 4.19 1.26 9.33
C TRP A 118 5.42 1.50 8.44
N GLU A 119 6.61 1.12 8.93
CA GLU A 119 7.90 1.36 8.27
C GLU A 119 8.41 0.13 7.49
N GLN A 120 7.62 -0.96 7.44
CA GLN A 120 8.03 -2.19 6.73
C GLN A 120 8.12 -1.99 5.22
N GLU A 121 7.26 -1.11 4.68
CA GLU A 121 7.25 -0.77 3.25
C GLU A 121 7.54 0.72 3.09
N PRO A 122 8.23 1.12 2.01
CA PRO A 122 8.49 2.52 1.74
C PRO A 122 7.17 3.27 1.53
N PRO A 123 7.06 4.52 2.03
CA PRO A 123 5.87 5.34 1.82
C PRO A 123 5.64 5.63 0.33
N ILE A 124 4.38 5.59 -0.09
CA ILE A 124 3.99 5.86 -1.47
C ILE A 124 3.63 7.34 -1.60
N HIS A 125 4.38 8.06 -2.42
CA HIS A 125 4.12 9.46 -2.73
C HIS A 125 3.24 9.56 -3.97
N THR A 126 2.02 10.06 -3.79
CA THR A 126 1.13 10.37 -4.92
C THR A 126 1.64 11.59 -5.69
N LYS A 127 1.21 11.74 -6.95
CA LYS A 127 1.64 12.82 -7.86
C LYS A 127 0.58 13.90 -8.08
N SER A 128 -0.54 13.82 -7.35
CA SER A 128 -1.67 14.72 -7.49
C SER A 128 -2.37 14.92 -6.15
N SER A 129 -3.17 15.98 -6.08
CA SER A 129 -4.03 16.28 -4.95
C SER A 129 -5.32 15.46 -4.93
N GLN A 130 -5.46 14.43 -5.78
CA GLN A 130 -6.66 13.60 -5.81
C GLN A 130 -6.76 12.75 -4.54
N ALA A 131 -7.90 12.80 -3.84
CA ALA A 131 -8.14 12.00 -2.63
C ALA A 131 -8.52 10.54 -2.92
N ALA A 132 -7.81 9.93 -3.86
CA ALA A 132 -7.91 8.53 -4.21
C ALA A 132 -6.60 8.08 -4.85
N HIS A 133 -6.23 6.81 -4.63
CA HIS A 133 -5.04 6.24 -5.25
C HIS A 133 -5.14 4.72 -5.31
N GLN A 134 -4.60 4.14 -6.39
CA GLN A 134 -4.42 2.70 -6.50
C GLN A 134 -3.03 2.33 -6.00
N VAL A 135 -2.97 1.58 -4.90
CA VAL A 135 -1.73 0.95 -4.45
C VAL A 135 -1.55 -0.36 -5.20
N THR A 136 -0.36 -0.59 -5.75
CA THR A 136 -0.01 -1.80 -6.52
C THR A 136 1.22 -2.48 -5.92
N GLY A 137 1.51 -3.71 -6.35
CA GLY A 137 2.66 -4.47 -5.85
C GLY A 137 2.41 -5.18 -4.52
N LEU A 138 1.15 -5.32 -4.10
CA LEU A 138 0.79 -6.05 -2.89
C LEU A 138 1.07 -7.55 -3.04
N GLN A 139 1.29 -8.22 -1.92
CA GLN A 139 1.41 -9.67 -1.87
C GLN A 139 0.03 -10.34 -1.83
N PRO A 140 -0.20 -11.42 -2.59
CA PRO A 140 -1.43 -12.20 -2.51
C PRO A 140 -1.63 -12.83 -1.13
N PHE A 141 -2.89 -12.94 -0.69
CA PHE A 141 -3.28 -13.53 0.59
C PHE A 141 -2.58 -12.92 1.81
N THR A 142 -2.37 -11.60 1.78
CA THR A 142 -1.68 -10.86 2.84
C THR A 142 -2.64 -9.82 3.44
N VAL A 143 -2.60 -9.69 4.76
CA VAL A 143 -3.39 -8.69 5.50
C VAL A 143 -2.74 -7.32 5.36
N TYR A 144 -3.50 -6.31 4.95
CA TYR A 144 -3.01 -4.94 4.84
C TYR A 144 -3.94 -3.94 5.55
N SER A 145 -3.34 -2.84 6.00
CA SER A 145 -4.04 -1.61 6.36
C SER A 145 -3.22 -0.39 5.95
N PHE A 146 -3.90 0.72 5.70
CA PHE A 146 -3.29 1.92 5.13
C PHE A 146 -3.62 3.15 5.96
N ARG A 147 -2.71 4.11 6.04
CA ARG A 147 -3.01 5.47 6.53
C ARG A 147 -2.45 6.50 5.57
N VAL A 148 -3.05 7.68 5.57
CA VAL A 148 -2.77 8.72 4.58
C VAL A 148 -2.35 10.01 5.28
N ILE A 149 -1.32 10.65 4.76
CA ILE A 149 -0.80 11.93 5.20
C ILE A 149 -0.98 12.92 4.06
N ALA A 150 -1.58 14.09 4.32
CA ALA A 150 -1.69 15.16 3.34
C ALA A 150 -0.42 16.02 3.34
N VAL A 151 -0.03 16.47 2.15
CA VAL A 151 1.16 17.30 1.93
C VAL A 151 0.77 18.59 1.23
N ASN A 152 1.29 19.70 1.71
CA ASN A 152 1.26 20.98 1.02
C ASN A 152 2.65 21.63 1.05
N LYS A 153 2.75 22.86 0.52
CA LYS A 153 4.01 23.64 0.50
C LYS A 153 4.62 23.93 1.88
N LEU A 154 3.84 23.82 2.95
CA LEU A 154 4.27 24.11 4.33
C LEU A 154 4.74 22.87 5.07
N GLY A 155 4.30 21.68 4.65
CA GLY A 155 4.71 20.43 5.26
C GLY A 155 3.62 19.36 5.21
N HIS A 156 3.70 18.45 6.18
CA HIS A 156 2.87 17.25 6.27
C HIS A 156 1.84 17.39 7.38
N SER A 157 0.63 16.86 7.15
CA SER A 157 -0.36 16.68 8.21
C SER A 157 0.08 15.59 9.19
N PRO A 158 -0.54 15.48 10.37
CA PRO A 158 -0.55 14.22 11.09
C PRO A 158 -1.23 13.12 10.24
N PRO A 159 -0.90 11.83 10.44
CA PRO A 159 -1.53 10.74 9.70
C PRO A 159 -3.03 10.62 9.98
N SER A 160 -3.79 10.16 8.99
CA SER A 160 -5.19 9.78 9.19
C SER A 160 -5.33 8.58 10.12
N LYS A 161 -6.57 8.29 10.54
CA LYS A 161 -6.89 6.98 11.10
C LYS A 161 -6.62 5.90 10.05
N GLU A 162 -6.07 4.78 10.46
CA GLU A 162 -5.84 3.61 9.59
C GLU A 162 -7.13 3.12 8.91
N SER A 163 -7.05 2.56 7.70
CA SER A 163 -8.16 1.83 7.10
C SER A 163 -8.56 0.65 7.98
N TYR A 164 -9.76 0.10 7.75
CA TYR A 164 -10.00 -1.27 8.18
C TYR A 164 -9.03 -2.21 7.48
N TYR A 165 -8.65 -3.29 8.16
CA TYR A 165 -7.83 -4.32 7.54
C TYR A 165 -8.63 -5.06 6.46
N PHE A 166 -7.93 -5.56 5.46
CA PHE A 166 -8.46 -6.52 4.50
C PHE A 166 -7.36 -7.51 4.10
N VAL A 167 -7.76 -8.60 3.46
CA VAL A 167 -6.85 -9.61 2.93
C VAL A 167 -6.92 -9.55 1.41
N THR A 168 -5.77 -9.39 0.75
CA THR A 168 -5.70 -9.47 -0.71
C THR A 168 -6.16 -10.84 -1.22
N LEU A 169 -6.60 -10.89 -2.47
CA LEU A 169 -7.03 -12.15 -3.08
C LEU A 169 -5.87 -13.15 -3.20
N ARG A 170 -6.22 -14.43 -3.25
CA ARG A 170 -5.29 -15.54 -3.45
C ARG A 170 -4.87 -15.62 -4.92
N GLU A 171 -3.67 -16.14 -5.17
CA GLU A 171 -3.22 -16.56 -6.50
C GLU A 171 -2.79 -18.04 -6.49
N ALA A 172 -2.65 -18.61 -7.69
CA ALA A 172 -2.03 -19.91 -7.84
C ALA A 172 -0.58 -19.85 -7.36
N PRO A 173 -0.09 -20.82 -6.57
CA PRO A 173 1.30 -20.87 -6.18
C PRO A 173 2.22 -20.92 -7.40
N THR A 174 3.32 -20.20 -7.34
CA THR A 174 4.32 -20.16 -8.42
C THR A 174 5.39 -21.22 -8.26
N GLY A 175 5.57 -21.73 -7.04
CA GLY A 175 6.57 -22.72 -6.71
C GLY A 175 6.08 -24.14 -6.94
N LYS A 176 7.04 -25.01 -7.24
CA LYS A 176 6.81 -26.43 -7.48
C LYS A 176 7.45 -27.23 -6.34
N PRO A 177 6.84 -28.35 -5.92
CA PRO A 177 7.53 -29.31 -5.08
C PRO A 177 8.71 -29.90 -5.83
N VAL A 178 9.71 -30.26 -5.06
CA VAL A 178 10.87 -30.95 -5.60
C VAL A 178 10.79 -32.40 -5.15
N THR A 179 10.52 -33.31 -6.08
CA THR A 179 10.58 -34.76 -5.81
C THR A 179 11.98 -35.11 -5.30
N THR A 180 12.03 -35.77 -4.15
CA THR A 180 13.29 -36.18 -3.52
C THR A 180 13.57 -37.65 -3.73
N ILE A 181 12.54 -38.50 -3.62
CA ILE A 181 12.67 -39.94 -3.75
C ILE A 181 11.48 -40.45 -4.57
N ALA A 182 11.76 -41.33 -5.52
CA ALA A 182 10.76 -42.15 -6.18
C ALA A 182 11.37 -43.53 -6.44
N HIS A 183 10.82 -44.56 -5.79
CA HIS A 183 11.26 -45.95 -6.00
C HIS A 183 10.11 -46.92 -5.80
N ASN A 184 10.20 -48.08 -6.43
CA ASN A 184 9.26 -49.18 -6.22
C ASN A 184 9.49 -49.78 -4.82
N THR A 185 8.45 -49.89 -4.00
CA THR A 185 8.51 -50.64 -2.73
C THR A 185 8.10 -52.09 -2.92
N SER A 186 7.34 -52.40 -3.98
CA SER A 186 7.02 -53.76 -4.41
C SER A 186 6.78 -53.83 -5.92
N ALA A 187 6.43 -55.00 -6.43
CA ALA A 187 5.99 -55.16 -7.83
C ALA A 187 4.71 -54.37 -8.15
N THR A 188 3.95 -53.96 -7.12
CA THR A 188 2.66 -53.28 -7.25
C THR A 188 2.58 -52.01 -6.41
N SER A 189 3.71 -51.44 -5.97
CA SER A 189 3.70 -50.19 -5.21
C SER A 189 4.92 -49.33 -5.43
N VAL A 190 4.71 -48.02 -5.39
CA VAL A 190 5.75 -46.99 -5.52
C VAL A 190 5.66 -46.04 -4.34
N TYR A 191 6.80 -45.81 -3.70
CA TYR A 191 6.95 -44.77 -2.69
C TYR A 191 7.51 -43.50 -3.34
N ILE A 192 6.87 -42.38 -3.03
CA ILE A 192 7.25 -41.05 -3.50
C ILE A 192 7.38 -40.12 -2.29
N SER A 193 8.45 -39.33 -2.25
CA SER A 193 8.58 -38.21 -1.32
C SER A 193 9.03 -36.94 -2.05
N TRP A 194 8.66 -35.78 -1.53
CA TRP A 194 9.03 -34.48 -2.07
C TRP A 194 9.30 -33.45 -0.97
N LYS A 195 9.96 -32.35 -1.34
CA LYS A 195 10.04 -31.13 -0.54
C LYS A 195 8.91 -30.18 -0.92
N ALA A 196 8.33 -29.52 0.08
CA ALA A 196 7.35 -28.47 -0.12
C ALA A 196 7.92 -27.34 -1.01
N PRO A 197 7.07 -26.65 -1.79
CA PRO A 197 7.50 -25.43 -2.48
C PRO A 197 7.93 -24.37 -1.46
N PRO A 198 8.79 -23.42 -1.83
CA PRO A 198 9.20 -22.34 -0.93
C PRO A 198 7.98 -21.54 -0.41
N PRO A 199 7.95 -21.12 0.87
CA PRO A 199 6.79 -20.41 1.45
C PRO A 199 6.35 -19.16 0.67
N GLU A 200 7.30 -18.38 0.17
CA GLU A 200 7.06 -17.17 -0.63
C GLU A 200 6.37 -17.44 -1.97
N SER A 201 6.41 -18.70 -2.42
CA SER A 201 5.76 -19.13 -3.64
C SER A 201 4.32 -19.61 -3.41
N ILE A 202 3.90 -19.73 -2.16
CA ILE A 202 2.54 -20.06 -1.75
C ILE A 202 1.77 -18.74 -1.62
N LEU A 203 0.98 -18.42 -2.65
CA LEU A 203 0.26 -17.15 -2.78
C LEU A 203 -1.17 -17.21 -2.24
N GLY A 204 -1.37 -17.97 -1.17
CA GLY A 204 -2.69 -18.38 -0.70
C GLY A 204 -2.63 -19.29 0.51
N GLU A 205 -3.75 -19.97 0.77
CA GLU A 205 -3.83 -20.98 1.82
C GLU A 205 -3.28 -22.32 1.32
N PHE A 206 -2.38 -22.93 2.10
CA PHE A 206 -1.86 -24.26 1.80
C PHE A 206 -2.81 -25.35 2.32
N LEU A 207 -3.57 -26.00 1.43
CA LEU A 207 -4.52 -27.09 1.74
C LEU A 207 -3.97 -28.53 1.56
N GLY A 208 -2.80 -28.76 0.95
CA GLY A 208 -2.24 -30.05 0.51
C GLY A 208 -1.65 -30.12 -0.92
N TYR A 209 -1.45 -31.36 -1.38
CA TYR A 209 -0.84 -31.74 -2.64
C TYR A 209 -1.82 -32.52 -3.50
N ARG A 210 -1.75 -32.36 -4.82
CA ARG A 210 -2.46 -33.21 -5.79
C ARG A 210 -1.44 -34.00 -6.60
N ILE A 211 -1.62 -35.31 -6.67
CA ILE A 211 -0.74 -36.25 -7.37
C ILE A 211 -1.55 -36.91 -8.46
N THR A 212 -1.07 -36.81 -9.70
CA THR A 212 -1.71 -37.42 -10.87
C THR A 212 -0.80 -38.50 -11.44
N TYR A 213 -1.33 -39.71 -11.66
CA TYR A 213 -0.57 -40.82 -12.25
C TYR A 213 -1.42 -41.63 -13.23
N ARG A 214 -0.75 -42.31 -14.16
CA ARG A 214 -1.39 -43.14 -15.20
C ARG A 214 -0.67 -44.49 -15.38
N PRO A 215 -1.38 -45.63 -15.38
CA PRO A 215 -0.80 -46.91 -15.81
C PRO A 215 -0.31 -46.84 -17.25
N ARG A 216 0.85 -47.45 -17.54
CA ARG A 216 1.42 -47.47 -18.90
C ARG A 216 0.58 -48.30 -19.88
N ASP A 217 -0.10 -49.33 -19.39
CA ASP A 217 -0.79 -50.32 -20.23
C ASP A 217 -2.28 -50.01 -20.43
N TYR A 218 -2.80 -48.90 -19.87
CA TYR A 218 -4.20 -48.48 -20.00
C TYR A 218 -4.37 -47.33 -20.99
N HIS A 219 -5.60 -47.14 -21.49
CA HIS A 219 -6.00 -46.05 -22.38
C HIS A 219 -5.58 -44.68 -21.80
N THR A 220 -5.26 -43.72 -22.67
CA THR A 220 -4.75 -42.37 -22.32
C THR A 220 -5.59 -41.58 -21.33
N ASP A 221 -6.84 -41.99 -21.10
CA ASP A 221 -7.84 -41.23 -20.35
C ASP A 221 -7.98 -41.70 -18.89
N ASP A 222 -7.28 -42.77 -18.45
CA ASP A 222 -7.36 -43.29 -17.08
C ASP A 222 -6.33 -42.63 -16.14
N VAL A 223 -6.46 -41.32 -15.94
CA VAL A 223 -5.67 -40.56 -14.96
C VAL A 223 -6.29 -40.73 -13.58
N LYS A 224 -5.49 -41.19 -12.61
CA LYS A 224 -5.87 -41.24 -11.20
C LYS A 224 -5.31 -40.04 -10.45
N GLU A 225 -6.09 -39.52 -9.50
CA GLU A 225 -5.70 -38.40 -8.64
C GLU A 225 -5.67 -38.81 -7.15
N ILE A 226 -4.69 -38.30 -6.41
CA ILE A 226 -4.60 -38.42 -4.95
C ILE A 226 -4.42 -37.01 -4.36
N TYR A 227 -5.16 -36.73 -3.29
CA TYR A 227 -5.06 -35.49 -2.52
C TYR A 227 -4.50 -35.81 -1.13
N ILE A 228 -3.38 -35.19 -0.76
CA ILE A 228 -2.67 -35.51 0.49
C ILE A 228 -1.98 -34.26 1.05
N ARG A 229 -1.91 -34.09 2.38
CA ARG A 229 -1.17 -32.97 3.00
C ARG A 229 0.28 -33.31 3.29
N ASP A 230 0.56 -34.58 3.50
CA ASP A 230 1.91 -35.07 3.80
C ASP A 230 2.81 -35.03 2.57
N SER A 231 4.10 -34.91 2.81
CA SER A 231 5.14 -34.79 1.77
C SER A 231 5.58 -36.15 1.21
N THR A 232 4.83 -37.21 1.51
CA THR A 232 5.13 -38.59 1.13
C THR A 232 3.84 -39.32 0.78
N VAL A 233 3.92 -40.29 -0.13
CA VAL A 233 2.82 -41.21 -0.42
C VAL A 233 3.37 -42.56 -0.86
N GLU A 234 2.74 -43.64 -0.42
CA GLU A 234 2.88 -44.96 -1.05
C GLU A 234 1.65 -45.21 -1.91
N VAL A 235 1.84 -45.27 -3.23
CA VAL A 235 0.77 -45.59 -4.17
C VAL A 235 0.80 -47.08 -4.44
N ARG A 236 -0.35 -47.76 -4.23
CA ARG A 236 -0.53 -49.18 -4.51
C ARG A 236 -1.35 -49.38 -5.78
N PHE A 237 -0.98 -50.38 -6.56
CA PHE A 237 -1.55 -50.68 -7.87
C PHE A 237 -2.14 -52.10 -7.89
N SER A 238 -3.11 -52.31 -8.76
CA SER A 238 -3.59 -53.64 -9.14
C SER A 238 -2.88 -54.09 -10.43
N GLY A 239 -1.94 -55.04 -10.34
CA GLY A 239 -1.24 -55.63 -11.51
C GLY A 239 0.26 -55.29 -11.62
N THR A 240 0.95 -55.89 -12.60
CA THR A 240 2.43 -55.86 -12.81
C THR A 240 2.95 -54.71 -13.68
N THR A 241 2.16 -53.67 -13.92
CA THR A 241 2.45 -52.63 -14.91
C THR A 241 3.56 -51.67 -14.48
N LYS A 242 4.52 -51.38 -15.38
CA LYS A 242 5.55 -50.33 -15.23
C LYS A 242 4.93 -48.97 -15.56
N PHE A 243 5.31 -47.87 -14.89
CA PHE A 243 4.68 -46.56 -15.09
C PHE A 243 5.67 -45.52 -15.68
N ASP A 244 5.16 -44.59 -16.49
CA ASP A 244 5.79 -43.28 -16.70
C ASP A 244 5.18 -42.33 -15.67
N LEU A 245 5.93 -41.92 -14.64
CA LEU A 245 5.48 -40.87 -13.72
C LEU A 245 5.46 -39.54 -14.49
N PRO A 246 4.31 -38.92 -14.78
CA PRO A 246 4.32 -37.54 -15.23
C PRO A 246 4.44 -36.62 -14.00
N ALA A 247 4.93 -35.41 -14.26
CA ALA A 247 5.03 -34.28 -13.35
C ALA A 247 4.01 -34.31 -12.21
N LEU A 248 4.47 -34.27 -10.94
CA LEU A 248 3.60 -33.98 -9.80
C LEU A 248 2.84 -32.68 -10.06
N LEU A 249 1.53 -32.80 -10.18
CA LEU A 249 0.61 -31.72 -10.55
C LEU A 249 -0.12 -31.21 -9.31
N LEU A 250 0.59 -30.42 -8.49
CA LEU A 250 -0.06 -29.71 -7.41
C LEU A 250 -1.01 -28.66 -7.97
N GLY A 251 -2.31 -28.92 -7.85
CA GLY A 251 -3.35 -27.98 -8.21
C GLY A 251 -4.16 -27.61 -6.98
N TRP A 252 -4.66 -26.37 -6.97
CA TRP A 252 -5.59 -25.88 -5.96
C TRP A 252 -6.90 -25.47 -6.62
N ARG A 253 -8.01 -25.66 -5.92
CA ARG A 253 -9.32 -25.17 -6.33
C ARG A 253 -9.58 -23.82 -5.67
N GLN A 254 -9.98 -22.82 -6.46
CA GLN A 254 -10.54 -21.55 -5.97
C GLN A 254 -12.07 -21.60 -6.05
N PRO A 255 -12.82 -21.14 -5.02
CA PRO A 255 -14.27 -20.96 -5.16
C PRO A 255 -14.58 -19.89 -6.22
N GLY A 256 -15.38 -20.22 -7.23
CA GLY A 256 -15.89 -19.26 -8.22
C GLY A 256 -15.04 -19.06 -9.49
N VAL A 257 -13.90 -19.75 -9.65
CA VAL A 257 -13.06 -19.69 -10.86
C VAL A 257 -13.00 -21.08 -11.50
N ARG A 258 -13.15 -21.17 -12.83
CA ARG A 258 -12.92 -22.44 -13.55
C ARG A 258 -11.47 -22.87 -13.31
N PRO A 259 -11.20 -24.15 -13.01
CA PRO A 259 -9.84 -24.61 -12.75
C PRO A 259 -8.96 -24.30 -13.98
N TYR A 260 -7.97 -23.43 -13.83
CA TYR A 260 -6.96 -23.22 -14.86
C TYR A 260 -6.03 -24.44 -14.86
N ASP A 261 -5.90 -25.05 -16.03
CA ASP A 261 -4.89 -26.07 -16.32
C ASP A 261 -3.49 -25.50 -16.01
N MET A 262 -2.75 -26.14 -15.10
CA MET A 262 -1.40 -25.72 -14.74
C MET A 262 -0.32 -26.63 -15.33
N ILE A 263 0.81 -25.98 -15.58
CA ILE A 263 1.89 -26.33 -16.51
C ILE A 263 2.67 -27.59 -16.10
N VAL A 264 2.76 -28.51 -17.05
CA VAL A 264 3.51 -29.78 -17.04
C VAL A 264 5.02 -29.53 -16.97
N ALA A 265 5.74 -30.23 -16.10
CA ALA A 265 7.20 -30.35 -16.16
C ALA A 265 7.60 -31.84 -16.22
N GLY A 266 7.75 -32.36 -17.44
CA GLY A 266 8.21 -33.72 -17.68
C GLY A 266 9.68 -33.90 -17.28
N GLY A 267 9.94 -34.85 -16.39
CA GLY A 267 11.28 -35.40 -16.16
C GLY A 267 11.31 -36.83 -16.66
N HIS A 268 12.01 -37.09 -17.77
CA HIS A 268 12.25 -38.45 -18.22
C HIS A 268 13.19 -39.17 -17.25
N GLY A 269 12.63 -39.96 -16.33
CA GLY A 269 13.38 -40.97 -15.59
C GLY A 269 13.74 -42.12 -16.52
N LYS A 270 15.00 -42.18 -16.97
CA LYS A 270 15.52 -43.40 -17.62
C LYS A 270 15.53 -44.52 -16.58
N GLY A 271 14.70 -45.55 -16.80
CA GLY A 271 14.74 -46.77 -16.00
C GLY A 271 16.11 -47.46 -16.08
N PRO A 272 16.48 -48.26 -15.07
CA PRO A 272 17.74 -49.01 -15.08
C PRO A 272 17.76 -49.96 -16.28
N LYS A 273 18.84 -49.89 -17.07
CA LYS A 273 19.15 -50.90 -18.09
C LYS A 273 19.49 -52.19 -17.34
N GLY A 274 18.69 -53.23 -17.56
CA GLY A 274 18.96 -54.56 -17.01
C GLY A 274 20.24 -55.15 -17.61
N VAL A 275 21.01 -55.81 -16.75
CA VAL A 275 22.00 -56.83 -17.11
C VAL A 275 21.28 -58.16 -17.23
#